data_AF-A0A2A3MZ23-F1
#
_entry.id   AF-A0A2A3MZ23-F1
#
_cell.length_a   1.000
_cell.length_b   1.000
_cell.length_c   1.000
_cell.angle_alpha   90.00
_cell.angle_beta   90.00
_cell.angle_gamma   90.00
#
_symmetry.space_group_name_H-M   'P 1'
#
loop_
_entity.id
_entity.type
_entity.pdbx_description
1 polymer ?
#
loop_
_entity_poly.entity_id
_entity_poly.type
_entity_poly.pdbx_seq_one_letter_code
_entity_poly.pdbx_strand_id
1 'polypeptide(L)'
;MSYRIFYHHGPELGLATQVAKGALDIEENAITIKSGGDSYPIAFHDIQDVQLIRLHKIGRVIRLKHNKGTHFVSVIRFMIGQFALINFLATGRVFDRIQSAVLSKNNPA
;
A
#
# COMPACT_ATOMS: atom_id res chain seq x y z
N MET A 1 7.83 -9.77 -5.75
CA MET A 1 8.47 -9.70 -4.41
C MET A 1 7.39 -9.40 -3.39
N SER A 2 7.42 -10.05 -2.23
CA SER A 2 6.38 -9.93 -1.19
C SER A 2 6.84 -9.08 0.00
N TYR A 3 6.00 -8.17 0.47
CA TYR A 3 6.24 -7.32 1.63
C TYR A 3 5.17 -7.56 2.70
N ARG A 4 5.57 -7.74 3.95
CA ARG A 4 4.63 -7.73 5.07
C ARG A 4 4.16 -6.31 5.30
N ILE A 5 2.85 -6.11 5.32
CA ILE A 5 2.24 -4.79 5.46
C ILE A 5 1.19 -4.75 6.57
N PHE A 6 0.90 -3.55 7.06
CA PHE A 6 -0.46 -3.27 7.54
C PHE A 6 -1.26 -2.74 6.35
N TYR A 7 -2.57 -2.96 6.42
CA TYR A 7 -3.51 -2.64 5.36
C TYR A 7 -4.82 -2.11 5.94
N HIS A 8 -5.38 -1.11 5.28
CA HIS A 8 -6.76 -0.69 5.48
C HIS A 8 -7.41 -0.40 4.11
N HIS A 9 -8.67 -0.80 3.95
CA HIS A 9 -9.52 -0.42 2.83
C HIS A 9 -10.65 0.47 3.33
N GLY A 10 -10.71 1.69 2.83
CA GLY A 10 -11.67 2.68 3.27
C GLY A 10 -11.35 4.07 2.75
N PRO A 11 -12.26 5.04 2.91
CA PRO A 11 -12.10 6.37 2.36
C PRO A 11 -11.00 7.19 3.05
N GLU A 12 -10.68 6.88 4.30
CA GLU A 12 -9.74 7.64 5.13
C GLU A 12 -8.93 6.75 6.08
N LEU A 13 -7.87 7.32 6.64
CA LEU A 13 -7.05 6.71 7.67
C LEU A 13 -6.97 7.68 8.86
N GLY A 14 -7.61 7.32 9.97
CA GLY A 14 -7.68 8.09 11.20
C GLY A 14 -7.36 7.25 12.44
N LEU A 15 -7.47 7.86 13.63
CA LEU A 15 -7.14 7.19 14.90
C LEU A 15 -8.08 6.03 15.24
N ALA A 16 -9.32 6.06 14.76
CA ALA A 16 -10.30 4.99 14.97
C ALA A 16 -10.18 3.85 13.94
N THR A 17 -9.34 4.02 12.91
CA THR A 17 -9.23 3.05 11.81
C THR A 17 -8.62 1.75 12.30
N GLN A 18 -9.34 0.65 12.09
CA GLN A 18 -8.80 -0.69 12.27
C GLN A 18 -7.98 -1.10 11.05
N VAL A 19 -6.76 -1.55 11.31
CA VAL A 19 -5.83 -2.05 10.29
C VAL A 19 -5.71 -3.56 10.40
N ALA A 20 -5.60 -4.21 9.25
CA ALA A 20 -5.33 -5.64 9.16
C ALA A 20 -3.85 -5.86 8.84
N LYS A 21 -3.33 -7.01 9.24
CA LYS A 21 -2.03 -7.50 8.78
C LYS A 21 -2.19 -8.17 7.42
N GLY A 22 -1.26 -7.94 6.51
CA GLY A 22 -1.30 -8.54 5.18
C GLY A 22 0.07 -8.68 4.53
N ALA A 23 0.01 -9.05 3.26
CA ALA A 23 1.14 -9.06 2.35
C ALA A 23 0.82 -8.23 1.10
N LEU A 24 1.83 -7.53 0.59
CA LEU A 24 1.78 -6.81 -0.67
C LEU A 24 2.76 -7.46 -1.63
N ASP A 25 2.24 -8.01 -2.70
CA ASP A 25 3.02 -8.50 -3.82
C ASP A 25 3.03 -7.45 -4.93
N ILE A 26 4.22 -7.15 -5.45
CA ILE A 26 4.39 -6.31 -6.63
C ILE A 26 4.83 -7.21 -7.77
N GLU A 27 4.01 -7.28 -8.80
CA GLU A 27 4.20 -8.02 -10.05
C GLU A 27 4.43 -7.03 -11.21
N GLU A 28 4.51 -7.54 -12.44
CA GLU A 28 4.84 -6.72 -13.61
C GLU A 28 3.74 -5.71 -13.98
N ASN A 29 2.47 -6.11 -13.87
CA ASN A 29 1.33 -5.32 -14.34
C ASN A 29 0.33 -4.97 -13.23
N ALA A 30 0.53 -5.47 -12.02
CA ALA A 30 -0.39 -5.31 -10.91
C ALA A 30 0.32 -5.33 -9.57
N ILE A 31 -0.37 -4.83 -8.55
CA ILE A 31 -0.11 -5.16 -7.16
C ILE A 31 -1.21 -6.07 -6.63
N THR A 32 -0.85 -6.97 -5.72
CA THR A 32 -1.81 -7.83 -5.06
C THR A 32 -1.68 -7.64 -3.55
N ILE A 33 -2.79 -7.26 -2.91
CA ILE A 33 -2.86 -7.17 -1.45
C ILE A 33 -3.57 -8.40 -0.91
N LYS A 34 -2.89 -9.14 -0.04
CA LYS A 34 -3.41 -10.37 0.60
C LYS A 34 -3.63 -10.13 2.08
N SER A 35 -4.83 -10.38 2.60
CA SER A 35 -5.13 -10.26 4.03
C SER A 35 -6.29 -11.18 4.42
N GLY A 36 -6.16 -11.91 5.52
CA GLY A 36 -7.27 -12.67 6.10
C GLY A 36 -7.88 -13.78 5.22
N GLY A 37 -7.20 -14.22 4.15
CA GLY A 37 -7.72 -15.17 3.15
C GLY A 37 -8.22 -14.50 1.87
N ASP A 38 -8.44 -13.19 1.91
CA ASP A 38 -8.80 -12.39 0.74
C ASP A 38 -7.56 -11.97 -0.05
N SER A 39 -7.76 -11.77 -1.36
CA SER A 39 -6.75 -11.26 -2.29
C SER A 39 -7.35 -10.18 -3.17
N TYR A 40 -6.73 -9.01 -3.16
CA TYR A 40 -7.15 -7.81 -3.88
C TYR A 40 -6.12 -7.48 -4.95
N PRO A 41 -6.25 -8.01 -6.18
CA PRO A 41 -5.43 -7.61 -7.31
C PRO A 41 -5.87 -6.22 -7.81
N ILE A 42 -4.91 -5.34 -8.03
CA ILE A 42 -5.09 -3.98 -8.52
C ILE A 42 -4.12 -3.78 -9.69
N ALA A 43 -4.65 -3.71 -10.90
CA ALA A 43 -3.83 -3.47 -12.08
C ALA A 43 -3.28 -2.04 -12.06
N PHE A 44 -2.05 -1.81 -12.54
CA PHE A 44 -1.45 -0.48 -12.53
C PHE A 44 -2.25 0.55 -13.34
N HIS A 45 -2.94 0.12 -14.41
CA HIS A 45 -3.80 1.00 -15.22
C HIS A 45 -5.09 1.43 -14.51
N ASP A 46 -5.51 0.71 -13.46
CA ASP A 46 -6.69 1.06 -12.65
C ASP A 46 -6.36 2.08 -11.55
N ILE A 47 -5.06 2.33 -11.31
CA ILE A 47 -4.60 3.22 -10.24
C ILE A 47 -4.73 4.67 -10.72
N GLN A 48 -5.60 5.42 -10.03
CA GLN A 48 -5.88 6.82 -10.31
C GLN A 48 -4.91 7.77 -9.61
N ASP A 49 -4.46 7.42 -8.40
CA ASP A 49 -3.59 8.26 -7.58
C ASP A 49 -2.78 7.41 -6.60
N VAL A 50 -1.51 7.77 -6.43
CA VAL A 50 -0.57 7.12 -5.50
C VAL A 50 0.12 8.21 -4.70
N GLN A 51 -0.08 8.22 -3.38
CA GLN A 51 0.48 9.25 -2.50
C GLN A 51 1.25 8.66 -1.33
N LEU A 52 2.35 9.30 -0.97
CA LEU A 52 3.15 8.96 0.20
C LEU A 52 2.87 9.93 1.34
N ILE A 53 2.06 9.49 2.30
CA ILE A 53 1.73 10.24 3.50
C ILE A 53 2.85 10.04 4.54
N ARG A 54 3.35 11.13 5.12
CA ARG A 54 4.35 11.10 6.21
C ARG A 54 3.67 11.42 7.54
N LEU A 55 3.60 10.43 8.42
CA LEU A 55 3.04 10.60 9.76
C LEU A 55 4.12 11.16 10.68
N HIS A 56 4.24 12.49 10.79
CA HIS A 56 5.12 13.22 11.73
C HIS A 56 6.49 12.57 12.03
N LYS A 57 7.17 12.05 10.99
CA LYS A 57 8.47 11.31 11.06
C LYS A 57 8.44 9.93 11.77
N ILE A 58 7.27 9.47 12.22
CA ILE A 58 7.05 8.16 12.87
C ILE A 58 6.88 7.05 11.84
N GLY A 59 6.29 7.36 10.68
CA GLY A 59 6.02 6.38 9.64
C GLY A 59 5.73 7.00 8.27
N ARG A 60 5.72 6.14 7.26
CA ARG A 60 5.20 6.44 5.92
C ARG A 60 3.98 5.56 5.69
N VAL A 61 3.00 6.06 4.97
CA VAL A 61 1.85 5.28 4.52
C VAL A 61 1.62 5.61 3.06
N ILE A 62 1.35 4.59 2.26
CA ILE A 62 1.00 4.75 0.86
C ILE A 62 -0.51 4.74 0.77
N ARG A 63 -1.08 5.80 0.19
CA ARG A 63 -2.47 5.84 -0.25
C ARG A 63 -2.53 5.46 -1.71
N LEU A 64 -3.32 4.45 -2.03
CA LEU A 64 -3.55 3.94 -3.38
C LEU A 64 -5.03 4.11 -3.70
N LYS A 65 -5.36 4.99 -4.64
CA LYS A 65 -6.73 5.18 -5.12
C LYS A 65 -6.92 4.49 -6.46
N HIS A 66 -7.99 3.75 -6.60
CA HIS A 66 -8.38 3.07 -7.83
C HIS A 66 -9.91 2.99 -7.94
N ASN A 67 -10.42 2.46 -9.05
CA ASN A 67 -11.85 2.42 -9.35
C ASN A 67 -12.73 1.74 -8.28
N LYS A 68 -12.17 0.85 -7.46
CA LYS A 68 -12.92 0.06 -6.46
C LYS A 68 -12.76 0.60 -5.02
N GLY A 69 -11.98 1.66 -4.81
CA GLY A 69 -11.79 2.24 -3.50
C GLY A 69 -10.40 2.80 -3.25
N THR A 70 -10.08 2.94 -1.97
CA THR A 70 -8.79 3.45 -1.51
C THR A 70 -8.17 2.49 -0.53
N HIS A 71 -6.91 2.15 -0.76
CA HIS A 71 -6.11 1.36 0.15
C HIS A 71 -5.03 2.20 0.81
N PHE A 72 -4.86 2.00 2.11
CA PHE A 72 -3.76 2.52 2.90
C PHE A 72 -2.85 1.38 3.30
N VAL A 73 -1.59 1.43 2.86
CA VAL A 73 -0.62 0.37 3.11
C VAL A 73 0.70 0.91 3.60
N SER A 74 1.36 0.15 4.47
CA SER A 74 2.76 0.39 4.81
C SER A 74 3.46 -0.90 5.12
N VAL A 75 4.75 -0.97 4.76
CA VAL A 75 5.59 -2.09 5.15
C VAL A 75 5.82 -2.05 6.65
N ILE A 76 5.61 -3.18 7.33
CA ILE A 76 5.78 -3.32 8.78
C ILE A 76 7.08 -4.05 9.10
N ARG A 77 7.71 -3.67 10.21
CA ARG A 77 8.77 -4.47 10.87
C ARG A 77 8.14 -5.55 11.75
N PHE A 78 7.16 -5.16 12.57
CA PHE A 78 6.33 -6.08 13.35
C PHE A 78 4.94 -5.46 13.59
N MET A 79 3.98 -6.30 13.99
CA MET A 79 2.63 -5.88 14.37
C MET A 79 2.08 -6.79 15.46
N ILE A 80 1.49 -6.20 16.51
CA ILE A 80 0.82 -6.88 17.63
C ILE A 80 -0.57 -6.25 17.79
N GLY A 81 -1.62 -7.02 17.55
CA GLY A 81 -2.98 -6.46 17.48
C GLY A 81 -3.05 -5.32 16.46
N GLN A 82 -3.50 -4.15 16.90
CA GLN A 82 -3.60 -2.93 16.09
C GLN A 82 -2.32 -2.07 16.08
N PHE A 83 -1.31 -2.43 16.87
CA PHE A 83 -0.05 -1.69 16.96
C PHE A 83 0.96 -2.22 15.93
N ALA A 84 1.35 -1.37 14.99
CA ALA A 84 2.32 -1.71 13.94
C ALA A 84 3.55 -0.81 14.01
N LEU A 85 4.75 -1.42 14.01
CA LEU A 85 6.00 -0.68 13.80
C LEU A 85 6.30 -0.60 12.31
N ILE A 86 6.34 0.62 11.79
CA ILE A 86 6.49 0.87 10.36
C ILE A 86 7.96 0.77 9.92
N ASN A 87 8.20 0.10 8.79
CA ASN A 87 9.46 0.17 8.09
C ASN A 87 9.47 1.38 7.14
N PHE A 88 9.91 2.52 7.65
CA PHE A 88 9.94 3.79 6.92
C PHE A 88 10.66 3.69 5.57
N LEU A 89 11.87 3.13 5.55
CA LEU A 89 12.68 3.02 4.33
C LEU A 89 12.07 2.04 3.32
N ALA A 90 11.62 0.86 3.78
CA ALA A 90 11.01 -0.11 2.88
C ALA A 90 9.70 0.40 2.28
N THR A 91 8.90 1.14 3.06
CA THR A 91 7.66 1.76 2.56
C THR A 91 7.97 2.82 1.50
N GLY A 92 9.04 3.60 1.67
CA GLY A 92 9.54 4.49 0.63
C GLY A 92 9.87 3.76 -0.67
N ARG A 93 10.69 2.69 -0.59
CA ARG A 93 11.05 1.90 -1.77
C ARG A 93 9.84 1.26 -2.46
N VAL A 94 8.85 0.79 -1.68
CA VAL A 94 7.60 0.25 -2.24
C VAL A 94 6.83 1.34 -2.98
N PHE A 95 6.71 2.53 -2.40
CA PHE A 95 6.08 3.67 -3.07
C PHE A 95 6.78 4.00 -4.40
N ASP A 96 8.11 4.15 -4.40
CA ASP A 96 8.87 4.51 -5.60
C ASP A 96 8.68 3.47 -6.71
N ARG A 97 8.62 2.18 -6.35
CA ARG A 97 8.35 1.08 -7.30
C ARG A 97 6.94 1.14 -7.89
N ILE A 98 5.92 1.32 -7.05
CA ILE A 98 4.53 1.41 -7.51
C ILE A 98 4.35 2.64 -8.39
N GLN A 99 4.86 3.79 -7.95
CA GLN A 99 4.75 5.04 -8.70
C GLN A 99 5.43 4.93 -10.06
N SER A 100 6.64 4.35 -10.13
CA SER A 100 7.33 4.13 -11.40
C SER A 100 6.55 3.20 -12.34
N ALA A 101 5.95 2.12 -11.80
CA ALA A 101 5.16 1.18 -12.60
C ALA A 101 3.84 1.78 -13.11
N VAL A 102 3.20 2.65 -12.33
CA VAL A 102 2.00 3.39 -12.77
C VAL A 102 2.35 4.40 -13.86
N LEU A 103 3.45 5.15 -13.70
CA LEU A 103 3.88 6.13 -14.68
C LEU A 103 4.28 5.50 -16.02
N SER A 104 4.96 4.35 -16.01
CA SER A 104 5.37 3.67 -17.25
C SER A 104 4.19 3.13 -18.05
N LYS A 105 3.09 2.73 -17.39
CA LYS A 105 1.89 2.24 -18.08
C LYS A 105 0.99 3.35 -18.61
N ASN A 106 1.03 4.53 -18.00
CA ASN A 106 0.28 5.69 -18.47
C ASN A 106 0.99 6.44 -19.62
N ASN A 107 2.28 6.19 -19.84
CA ASN A 107 3.07 6.72 -20.96
C ASN A 107 3.76 5.58 -21.72
N PRO A 108 3.04 4.78 -22.52
CA PRO A 108 3.69 3.87 -23.46
C PRO A 108 4.45 4.71 -24.49
N ALA A 109 5.76 4.49 -24.59
CA ALA A 109 6.61 5.11 -25.60
C ALA A 109 6.16 4.75 -27.02
#